data_AF-A0A0B2ATA7-F1
#
_entry.id   AF-A0A0B2ATA7-F1
#
_cell.length_a   1.000
_cell.length_b   1.000
_cell.length_c   1.000
_cell.angle_alpha   90.00
_cell.angle_beta   90.00
_cell.angle_gamma   90.00
#
_symmetry.space_group_name_H-M   'P 1'
#
loop_
_entity.id
_entity.type
_entity.pdbx_description
1 polymer ?
#
loop_
_entity_poly.entity_id
_entity_poly.type
_entity_poly.pdbx_seq_one_letter_code
_entity_poly.pdbx_strand_id
1 'polypeptide(L)' 'MYRRIVEQVQRTMDQGSPPQKIGAETWGPAVEKHRPSGEAVGDTCVQCGEQWPCRFLRGLLRSGMLMPHEGLPS' A
#
# COMPACT_ATOMS: atom_id res chain seq x y z
N MET A 1 4.76 -8.62 -5.59
CA MET A 1 3.53 -8.06 -4.97
C MET A 1 3.83 -6.74 -4.26
N TYR A 2 4.77 -6.69 -3.30
CA TYR A 2 5.19 -5.46 -2.61
C TYR A 2 5.59 -4.31 -3.55
N ARG A 3 6.45 -4.57 -4.54
CA ARG A 3 6.85 -3.58 -5.54
C ARG A 3 5.66 -2.90 -6.24
N ARG A 4 4.58 -3.64 -6.56
CA ARG A 4 3.37 -3.04 -7.17
C ARG A 4 2.63 -2.11 -6.22
N ILE A 5 2.62 -2.41 -4.92
CA ILE A 5 2.00 -1.53 -3.90
C ILE A 5 2.81 -0.24 -3.77
N VAL A 6 4.15 -0.35 -3.71
CA VAL A 6 5.03 0.82 -3.67
C VAL A 6 4.88 1.68 -4.94
N GLU A 7 4.86 1.06 -6.12
CA GLU A 7 4.61 1.75 -7.40
C GLU A 7 3.23 2.41 -7.46
N GLN A 8 2.22 1.85 -6.80
CA GLN A 8 0.89 2.46 -6.70
C GLN A 8 0.88 3.66 -5.76
N VAL A 9 1.55 3.56 -4.60
CA VAL A 9 1.72 4.69 -3.66
C VAL A 9 2.45 5.85 -4.35
N GLN A 10 3.57 5.57 -5.03
CA GLN A 10 4.35 6.58 -5.75
C GLN A 10 3.52 7.26 -6.85
N ARG A 11 2.83 6.47 -7.69
CA ARG A 11 1.93 7.04 -8.71
C ARG A 11 0.82 7.90 -8.11
N THR A 12 0.30 7.53 -6.95
CA THR A 12 -0.72 8.32 -6.25
C THR A 12 -0.17 9.65 -5.75
N MET A 13 1.07 9.68 -5.24
CA MET A 13 1.75 10.92 -4.85
C MET A 13 2.00 11.84 -6.05
N ASP A 14 2.40 11.26 -7.18
CA ASP A 14 2.76 12.04 -8.37
C ASP A 14 1.50 12.57 -9.08
N GLN A 15 0.50 11.70 -9.28
CA GLN A 15 -0.61 11.92 -10.22
C GLN A 15 -1.99 11.98 -9.57
N GLY A 16 -2.12 11.68 -8.27
CA GLY A 16 -3.40 11.68 -7.58
C GLY A 16 -4.00 13.08 -7.38
N SER A 17 -5.30 13.14 -7.12
CA SER A 17 -5.97 14.34 -6.62
C SER A 17 -5.42 14.75 -5.24
N PRO A 18 -5.58 16.02 -4.80
CA PRO A 18 -5.03 16.47 -3.52
C PRO A 18 -5.42 15.57 -2.31
N PRO A 19 -6.68 15.09 -2.16
CA PRO A 19 -7.03 14.14 -1.10
C PRO A 19 -6.30 12.80 -1.20
N GLN A 20 -6.07 12.31 -2.42
CA GLN A 20 -5.34 11.05 -2.66
C GLN A 20 -3.85 11.20 -2.33
N LYS A 21 -3.24 12.35 -2.64
CA LYS A 21 -1.85 12.66 -2.29
C LYS A 21 -1.64 12.70 -0.78
N ILE A 22 -2.52 13.40 -0.05
CA ILE A 22 -2.51 13.45 1.42
C ILE A 22 -2.63 12.05 2.02
N GLY A 23 -3.51 11.23 1.43
CA GLY A 23 -3.57 9.80 1.76
C GLY A 23 -2.20 9.14 1.56
N ALA A 24 -1.66 9.17 0.34
CA ALA A 24 -0.40 8.51 0.02
C ALA A 24 0.79 8.97 0.90
N GLU A 25 0.87 10.26 1.25
CA GLU A 25 1.87 10.79 2.21
C GLU A 25 1.70 10.20 3.61
N THR A 26 0.46 9.98 4.04
CA THR A 26 0.14 9.37 5.34
C THR A 26 0.48 7.88 5.37
N TRP A 27 0.18 7.14 4.30
CA TRP A 27 0.35 5.67 4.29
C TRP A 27 1.70 5.20 3.80
N GLY A 28 2.41 5.98 2.96
CA GLY A 28 3.71 5.60 2.39
C GLY A 28 4.72 5.14 3.45
N PRO A 29 4.94 5.90 4.53
CA PRO A 29 5.80 5.49 5.64
C PRO A 29 5.33 4.20 6.31
N ALA A 30 4.01 3.98 6.41
CA ALA A 30 3.44 2.78 7.02
C ALA A 30 3.62 1.53 6.13
N VAL A 31 3.49 1.68 4.81
CA VAL A 31 3.77 0.62 3.83
C VAL A 31 5.24 0.22 3.87
N GLU A 32 6.15 1.21 3.96
CA GLU A 32 7.59 0.94 4.06
C GLU A 32 7.94 0.23 5.37
N LYS A 33 7.41 0.72 6.49
CA LYS A 33 7.62 0.10 7.80
C LYS A 33 7.12 -1.35 7.82
N HIS A 34 6.01 -1.64 7.14
CA HIS A 34 5.43 -2.98 7.06
C HIS A 34 5.85 -3.79 5.82
N ARG A 35 7.00 -3.49 5.20
CA ARG A 35 7.52 -4.26 4.06
C ARG A 35 7.72 -5.76 4.38
N PRO A 36 7.66 -6.65 3.38
CA PRO A 36 8.03 -8.05 3.57
C PRO A 36 9.54 -8.18 3.86
N SER A 37 9.92 -9.25 4.55
CA SER A 37 11.31 -9.57 4.89
C SER A 37 12.13 -10.03 3.68
N GLY A 38 11.46 -10.39 2.59
CA GLY A 38 12.07 -10.68 1.29
C GLY A 38 11.08 -10.45 0.14
N GLU A 39 11.46 -10.92 -1.06
CA GLU A 39 10.67 -10.76 -2.28
C GLU A 39 9.73 -11.95 -2.55
N ALA A 40 9.81 -13.01 -1.75
CA ALA A 40 9.09 -14.25 -1.97
C ALA A 40 7.65 -14.16 -1.45
N VAL A 41 6.75 -14.91 -2.12
CA VAL A 41 5.38 -15.08 -1.65
C VAL A 41 5.41 -15.92 -0.37
N GLY A 42 4.89 -15.38 0.72
CA GLY A 42 4.88 -16.02 2.04
C GLY A 42 5.84 -15.40 3.05
N ASP A 43 6.68 -14.47 2.62
CA ASP A 43 7.59 -13.74 3.51
C ASP A 43 6.82 -12.97 4.60
N THR A 44 7.45 -12.85 5.75
CA THR A 44 6.90 -12.19 6.93
C THR A 44 7.10 -10.69 6.87
N CYS A 45 6.20 -9.92 7.46
CA CYS A 45 6.34 -8.48 7.62
C CYS A 45 7.46 -8.17 8.62
N VAL A 46 8.41 -7.31 8.26
CA VAL A 46 9.57 -6.98 9.12
C VAL A 46 9.18 -6.32 10.45
N GLN A 47 8.01 -5.67 10.49
CA GLN A 47 7.55 -4.94 11.67
C GLN A 47 6.76 -5.80 12.66
N CYS A 48 6.00 -6.78 12.18
CA CYS A 48 5.05 -7.53 13.02
C CYS A 48 5.21 -9.06 12.94
N GLY A 49 6.06 -9.59 12.06
CA GLY A 49 6.30 -11.02 11.92
C GLY A 49 5.17 -11.81 11.25
N GLU A 50 4.00 -11.20 11.01
CA GLU A 50 2.89 -11.86 10.29
C GLU A 50 3.21 -12.05 8.81
N GLN A 51 2.55 -13.02 8.15
CA GLN A 51 2.64 -13.20 6.70
C GLN A 51 2.23 -11.91 5.97
N TRP A 52 3.05 -11.50 5.00
CA TRP A 52 2.81 -10.30 4.21
C TRP A 52 1.81 -10.57 3.07
N PRO A 53 0.85 -9.66 2.78
CA PRO A 53 0.56 -8.42 3.51
C PRO A 53 -0.09 -8.72 4.88
N CYS A 54 0.45 -8.10 5.94
CA CYS A 54 -0.02 -8.32 7.31
C CYS A 54 -1.43 -7.74 7.53
N ARG A 55 -2.09 -8.09 8.64
CA ARG A 55 -3.46 -7.64 8.93
C ARG A 55 -3.62 -6.12 8.88
N PHE A 56 -2.62 -5.38 9.36
CA PHE A 56 -2.60 -3.92 9.31
C PHE A 56 -2.68 -3.39 7.87
N LEU A 57 -1.80 -3.88 6.97
CA LEU A 57 -1.81 -3.49 5.56
C LEU A 57 -3.08 -3.93 4.84
N ARG A 58 -3.61 -5.12 5.15
CA ARG A 58 -4.89 -5.58 4.61
C ARG A 58 -6.04 -4.67 5.02
N GLY A 59 -6.02 -4.16 6.26
CA GLY A 59 -6.96 -3.14 6.74
C GLY A 59 -6.88 -1.86 5.92
N LEU A 60 -5.67 -1.33 5.71
CA LEU A 60 -5.44 -0.13 4.90
C LEU A 60 -5.91 -0.29 3.45
N LEU A 61 -5.64 -1.44 2.83
CA LEU A 61 -6.11 -1.77 1.48
C LEU A 61 -7.64 -1.85 1.42
N ARG A 62 -8.29 -2.46 2.41
CA ARG A 62 -9.77 -2.58 2.47
C ARG A 62 -10.49 -1.26 2.70
N SER A 63 -9.87 -0.30 3.39
CA SER A 63 -10.47 1.01 3.64
C SER A 63 -10.63 1.87 2.38
N GLY A 64 -10.24 1.38 1.20
CA GLY A 64 -10.34 2.12 -0.06
C GLY A 64 -9.35 3.29 -0.14
N MET A 65 -8.40 3.39 0.80
CA MET A 65 -7.39 4.45 0.78
C MET A 65 -6.25 4.15 -0.20
N LEU A 66 -6.15 2.88 -0.63
CA LEU A 66 -5.42 2.44 -1.81
C LEU A 66 -6.45 1.94 -2.83
N MET A 67 -7.21 2.86 -3.44
CA MET A 67 -8.11 2.42 -4.51
C MET A 67 -7.29 1.83 -5.64
N PRO A 68 -7.62 0.62 -6.14
CA PRO A 68 -7.22 0.26 -7.49
C PRO A 68 -7.78 1.34 -8.41
N HIS A 69 -7.01 1.69 -9.43
CA HIS A 69 -7.39 2.69 -10.42
C HIS A 69 -8.55 2.13 -11.27
N GLU A 70 -9.73 1.96 -10.68
CA GLU A 70 -10.97 1.78 -11.43
C GLU A 70 -11.36 3.18 -11.90
N GLY A 71 -10.98 3.47 -13.14
CA GLY A 71 -11.63 4.53 -13.88
C GLY A 71 -13.14 4.27 -13.84
N LEU A 72 -13.88 5.24 -13.32
CA LEU A 72 -15.32 5.35 -13.57
C LEU A 72 -15.56 5.21 -15.09
N PRO A 73 -16.65 4.52 -15.46
CA PRO A 73 -17.81 5.34 -15.81
C PRO A 73 -19.11 4.91 -15.11
N SER A 74 -19.83 5.99 -14.74
CA SER A 74 -21.28 6.15 -14.49
C SER A 74 -21.94 5.39 -13.35
#